data_AF-A0A971C7B2-F1
#
_entry.id   AF-A0A971C7B2-F1
#
_cell.length_a   1.000
_cell.length_b   1.000
_cell.length_c   1.000
_cell.angle_alpha   90.00
_cell.angle_beta   90.00
_cell.angle_gamma   90.00
#
_symmetry.space_group_name_H-M   'P 1'
#
loop_
_entity.id
_entity.type
_entity.pdbx_description
1 polymer ?
#
loop_
_entity_poly.entity_id
_entity_poly.type
_entity_poly.pdbx_seq_one_letter_code
_entity_poly.pdbx_strand_id
1 'polypeptide(L)'
;MLSPFIAFRYIFSRKDSNFLSLISVISFSGIALGVAVLIIALTILDGFEKVIEEKIVSFNSHIQISSFSKKNLNPYQDFMPGIARMTGQDIASISPFIYKAALIKHKKYSEGIMLKGIIPETDNSDINRYIVSGKYKFKNSNKPGIILGKKLAEKLFVEIGSKITLFTLRNDMAPSFDNPPAIKQFIVTGIYESGMAEYDDLNAYCEFEEAQNFFEIGNHISGYNIRLKKLDNIFDIEEKLQNGLPYPYYVRSIYQVHQNIFTWIDLQKKPIPIILGLIVVVAVFNIVGTLLMIVLERTSAIGILRAMGSTKKQIISIFMIQGISLSLIGIILGNIIAFTLSYLQLEFDIISLPAEVYFISSVPISINVLNYLIVSGSAFVLSIFISIIPCSIAAGLSPITSIKFD
;
A
#
# COMPACT_ATOMS: atom_id res chain seq x y z
N MET A 1 -47.95 6.71 12.54
CA MET A 1 -47.73 6.00 11.26
C MET A 1 -47.79 6.88 10.00
N LEU A 2 -48.24 8.14 10.04
CA LEU A 2 -48.27 9.01 8.85
C LEU A 2 -46.91 9.62 8.44
N SER A 3 -45.99 9.83 9.39
CA SER A 3 -44.72 10.52 9.15
C SER A 3 -43.82 9.87 8.07
N PRO A 4 -43.62 8.54 8.03
CA PRO A 4 -42.82 7.91 6.99
C PRO A 4 -43.50 7.96 5.61
N PHE A 5 -44.82 7.83 5.53
CA PHE A 5 -45.58 7.88 4.28
C PHE A 5 -45.52 9.27 3.63
N ILE A 6 -45.58 10.33 4.44
CA ILE A 6 -45.47 11.72 3.99
C ILE A 6 -44.04 12.03 3.51
N ALA A 7 -43.02 11.59 4.26
CA ALA A 7 -41.62 11.80 3.88
C ALA A 7 -41.26 11.14 2.54
N PHE A 8 -41.67 9.87 2.33
CA PHE A 8 -41.41 9.16 1.08
C PHE A 8 -42.12 9.79 -0.12
N ARG A 9 -43.36 10.25 0.08
CA ARG A 9 -44.11 10.97 -0.97
C ARG A 9 -43.45 12.30 -1.31
N TYR A 10 -42.83 13.01 -0.35
CA TYR A 10 -42.10 14.24 -0.65
C TYR A 10 -40.81 14.02 -1.45
N ILE A 11 -40.14 12.89 -1.27
CA ILE A 11 -38.91 12.55 -2.04
C ILE A 11 -39.24 12.20 -3.50
N PHE A 12 -40.39 11.55 -3.76
CA PHE A 12 -40.74 11.00 -5.08
C PHE A 12 -41.92 11.70 -5.81
N SER A 13 -42.57 12.71 -5.22
CA SER A 13 -43.73 13.37 -5.84
C SER A 13 -43.32 14.32 -6.97
N ARG A 14 -43.58 13.89 -8.22
CA ARG A 14 -43.41 14.66 -9.47
C ARG A 14 -44.46 15.76 -9.71
N LYS A 15 -45.45 15.94 -8.84
CA LYS A 15 -46.67 16.69 -9.20
C LYS A 15 -46.61 18.21 -9.07
N ASP A 16 -45.67 18.79 -8.31
CA ASP A 16 -45.46 20.23 -8.26
C ASP A 16 -43.96 20.56 -8.09
N SER A 17 -43.38 21.12 -9.15
CA SER A 17 -42.00 21.60 -9.35
C SER A 17 -40.93 20.55 -9.77
N ASN A 18 -40.48 20.65 -11.04
CA ASN A 18 -39.24 20.02 -11.52
C ASN A 18 -38.02 20.46 -10.67
N PHE A 19 -38.10 21.62 -10.03
CA PHE A 19 -37.06 22.23 -9.22
C PHE A 19 -36.74 21.42 -7.96
N LEU A 20 -37.76 20.91 -7.25
CA LEU A 20 -37.59 20.08 -6.05
C LEU A 20 -36.94 18.73 -6.34
N SER A 21 -37.28 18.12 -7.49
CA SER A 21 -36.64 16.88 -7.92
C SER A 21 -35.16 17.10 -8.23
N LEU A 22 -34.81 18.27 -8.78
CA LEU A 22 -33.46 18.65 -9.15
C LEU A 22 -32.59 18.92 -7.91
N ILE A 23 -33.14 19.63 -6.91
CA ILE A 23 -32.47 19.84 -5.62
C ILE A 23 -32.17 18.50 -4.95
N SER A 24 -33.17 17.62 -4.85
CA SER A 24 -32.99 16.30 -4.23
C SER A 24 -31.92 15.47 -4.95
N VAL A 25 -31.85 15.54 -6.28
CA VAL A 25 -30.78 14.91 -7.08
C VAL A 25 -29.41 15.48 -6.77
N ILE A 26 -29.26 16.80 -6.73
CA ILE A 26 -28.00 17.45 -6.35
C ILE A 26 -27.57 17.03 -4.93
N SER A 27 -28.54 16.88 -4.04
CA SER A 27 -28.33 16.55 -2.63
C SER A 27 -27.72 15.16 -2.45
N PHE A 28 -28.43 14.12 -2.92
CA PHE A 28 -27.93 12.76 -2.75
C PHE A 28 -26.69 12.53 -3.61
N SER A 29 -26.52 13.27 -4.73
CA SER A 29 -25.29 13.21 -5.53
C SER A 29 -24.10 13.80 -4.80
N GLY A 30 -24.27 14.91 -4.07
CA GLY A 30 -23.22 15.49 -3.22
C GLY A 30 -22.79 14.53 -2.12
N ILE A 31 -23.75 13.89 -1.44
CA ILE A 31 -23.48 12.87 -0.42
C ILE A 31 -22.81 11.64 -1.05
N ALA A 32 -23.33 11.15 -2.19
CA ALA A 32 -22.78 10.01 -2.90
C ALA A 32 -21.33 10.26 -3.33
N LEU A 33 -21.04 11.43 -3.88
CA LEU A 33 -19.69 11.81 -4.29
C LEU A 33 -18.75 11.91 -3.08
N GLY A 34 -19.18 12.55 -1.98
CA GLY A 34 -18.39 12.66 -0.76
C GLY A 34 -18.05 11.29 -0.17
N VAL A 35 -19.05 10.41 -0.03
CA VAL A 35 -18.86 9.03 0.45
C VAL A 35 -17.96 8.25 -0.49
N ALA A 36 -18.18 8.34 -1.80
CA ALA A 36 -17.39 7.63 -2.79
C ALA A 36 -15.91 8.04 -2.73
N VAL A 37 -15.64 9.35 -2.70
CA VAL A 37 -14.27 9.89 -2.64
C VAL A 37 -13.56 9.44 -1.35
N LEU A 38 -14.24 9.48 -0.21
CA LEU A 38 -13.67 9.01 1.06
C LEU A 38 -13.31 7.52 1.01
N ILE A 39 -14.21 6.68 0.50
CA ILE A 39 -13.98 5.25 0.38
C ILE A 39 -12.83 4.97 -0.59
N ILE A 40 -12.81 5.60 -1.77
CA ILE A 40 -11.77 5.42 -2.78
C ILE A 40 -10.41 5.83 -2.20
N ALA A 41 -10.33 6.97 -1.53
CA ALA A 41 -9.08 7.45 -0.93
C ALA A 41 -8.50 6.45 0.10
N LEU A 42 -9.35 5.88 0.98
CA LEU A 42 -8.91 4.86 1.94
C LEU A 42 -8.55 3.53 1.25
N THR A 43 -9.28 3.15 0.21
CA THR A 43 -9.04 1.91 -0.54
C THR A 43 -7.70 1.97 -1.28
N ILE A 44 -7.36 3.12 -1.87
CA ILE A 44 -6.06 3.38 -2.49
C ILE A 44 -4.96 3.36 -1.43
N LEU A 45 -5.18 4.01 -0.28
CA LEU A 45 -4.20 4.06 0.80
C LEU A 45 -3.83 2.66 1.31
N ASP A 46 -4.84 1.87 1.67
CA ASP A 46 -4.66 0.50 2.15
C ASP A 46 -4.00 -0.38 1.06
N GLY A 47 -4.38 -0.16 -0.20
CA GLY A 47 -3.80 -0.89 -1.33
C GLY A 47 -2.31 -0.57 -1.49
N PHE A 48 -1.96 0.71 -1.40
CA PHE A 48 -0.59 1.18 -1.54
C PHE A 48 0.30 0.64 -0.43
N GLU A 49 -0.14 0.73 0.82
CA GLU A 49 0.58 0.19 1.96
C GLU A 49 0.85 -1.31 1.81
N LYS A 50 -0.20 -2.10 1.52
CA LYS A 50 -0.08 -3.56 1.38
C LYS A 50 0.85 -3.96 0.24
N VAL A 51 0.67 -3.38 -0.93
CA VAL A 51 1.48 -3.77 -2.10
C VAL A 51 2.95 -3.39 -1.89
N ILE A 52 3.25 -2.21 -1.36
CA ILE A 52 4.64 -1.83 -1.09
C ILE A 52 5.25 -2.73 -0.02
N GLU A 53 4.54 -2.98 1.09
CA GLU A 53 5.04 -3.83 2.16
C GLU A 53 5.29 -5.27 1.67
N GLU A 54 4.32 -5.88 1.00
CA GLU A 54 4.44 -7.22 0.42
C GLU A 54 5.60 -7.31 -0.58
N LYS A 55 5.78 -6.26 -1.39
CA LYS A 55 6.85 -6.21 -2.39
C LYS A 55 8.24 -6.07 -1.77
N ILE A 56 8.39 -5.25 -0.74
CA ILE A 56 9.66 -5.14 0.00
C ILE A 56 9.95 -6.46 0.74
N VAL A 57 8.94 -7.06 1.36
CA VAL A 57 9.07 -8.31 2.12
C VAL A 57 9.39 -9.50 1.22
N SER A 58 8.75 -9.63 0.04
CA SER A 58 8.95 -10.78 -0.87
C SER A 58 10.35 -10.85 -1.48
N PHE A 59 11.00 -9.71 -1.73
CA PHE A 59 12.37 -9.67 -2.28
C PHE A 59 13.46 -9.82 -1.23
N ASN A 60 13.11 -9.74 0.05
CA ASN A 60 14.06 -9.69 1.15
C ASN A 60 13.72 -10.69 2.26
N SER A 61 14.59 -10.78 3.24
CA SER A 61 14.30 -11.53 4.46
C SER A 61 13.68 -10.64 5.51
N HIS A 62 12.83 -11.21 6.36
CA HIS A 62 12.18 -10.48 7.45
C HIS A 62 13.22 -9.93 8.44
N ILE A 63 14.26 -10.71 8.76
CA ILE A 63 15.36 -10.29 9.62
C ILE A 63 16.69 -10.57 8.92
N GLN A 64 17.62 -9.63 8.99
CA GLN A 64 18.97 -9.75 8.50
C GLN A 64 19.97 -9.64 9.65
N ILE A 65 20.90 -10.58 9.71
CA ILE A 65 22.01 -10.57 10.66
C ILE A 65 23.28 -10.30 9.87
N SER A 66 23.98 -9.22 10.20
CA SER A 66 25.17 -8.74 9.48
C SER A 66 26.23 -8.27 10.46
N SER A 67 27.45 -7.99 9.98
CA SER A 67 28.48 -7.40 10.85
C SER A 67 28.17 -5.94 11.15
N PHE A 68 28.30 -5.54 12.43
CA PHE A 68 28.24 -4.13 12.84
C PHE A 68 29.22 -3.24 12.04
N SER A 69 30.39 -3.78 11.68
CA SER A 69 31.43 -3.06 10.93
C SER A 69 31.38 -3.30 9.41
N LYS A 70 30.31 -3.92 8.89
CA LYS A 70 30.16 -4.32 7.47
C LYS A 70 31.29 -5.22 6.93
N LYS A 71 32.08 -5.87 7.82
CA LYS A 71 33.12 -6.83 7.44
C LYS A 71 32.50 -8.22 7.25
N ASN A 72 33.22 -9.08 6.53
CA ASN A 72 32.81 -10.48 6.39
C ASN A 72 32.79 -11.15 7.77
N LEU A 73 31.77 -11.96 8.00
CA LEU A 73 31.59 -12.75 9.20
C LEU A 73 32.16 -14.14 8.99
N ASN A 74 32.79 -14.70 10.02
CA ASN A 74 33.00 -16.13 10.07
C ASN A 74 31.64 -16.83 10.19
N PRO A 75 31.38 -17.93 9.47
CA PRO A 75 30.19 -18.73 9.71
C PRO A 75 30.17 -19.12 11.16
N TYR A 76 29.11 -18.75 11.86
CA TYR A 76 28.99 -19.11 13.26
C TYR A 76 28.56 -20.58 13.33
N GLN A 77 29.48 -21.44 13.77
CA GLN A 77 29.31 -22.89 13.76
C GLN A 77 28.08 -23.33 14.59
N ASP A 78 27.72 -22.56 15.63
CA ASP A 78 26.55 -22.80 16.49
C ASP A 78 25.34 -21.89 16.15
N PHE A 79 25.31 -21.26 14.98
CA PHE A 79 24.27 -20.28 14.63
C PHE A 79 22.89 -20.87 14.49
N MET A 80 22.74 -21.90 13.67
CA MET A 80 21.44 -22.50 13.44
C MET A 80 20.90 -23.19 14.71
N PRO A 81 21.70 -23.93 15.50
CA PRO A 81 21.26 -24.50 16.77
C PRO A 81 20.97 -23.44 17.86
N GLY A 82 21.71 -22.32 17.88
CA GLY A 82 21.52 -21.23 18.83
C GLY A 82 20.25 -20.44 18.54
N ILE A 83 20.03 -20.07 17.27
CA ILE A 83 18.84 -19.36 16.83
C ILE A 83 17.58 -20.23 17.03
N ALA A 84 17.60 -21.50 16.64
CA ALA A 84 16.46 -22.40 16.83
C ALA A 84 16.04 -22.53 18.31
N ARG A 85 17.00 -22.45 19.26
CA ARG A 85 16.71 -22.43 20.70
C ARG A 85 16.13 -21.11 21.19
N MET A 86 16.57 -19.99 20.64
CA MET A 86 16.18 -18.64 21.07
C MET A 86 14.82 -18.20 20.54
N THR A 87 14.47 -18.61 19.32
CA THR A 87 13.27 -18.14 18.60
C THR A 87 12.17 -19.19 18.47
N GLY A 88 12.41 -20.42 18.97
CA GLY A 88 11.43 -21.50 18.91
C GLY A 88 10.98 -21.83 17.49
N GLN A 89 9.67 -22.03 17.30
CA GLN A 89 9.08 -22.43 16.02
C GLN A 89 8.74 -21.26 15.07
N ASP A 90 9.07 -20.02 15.40
CA ASP A 90 8.64 -18.84 14.64
C ASP A 90 9.44 -18.62 13.35
N ILE A 91 10.60 -19.25 13.23
CA ILE A 91 11.43 -19.19 12.02
C ILE A 91 10.98 -20.22 11.00
N ALA A 92 10.77 -19.76 9.76
CA ALA A 92 10.51 -20.60 8.61
C ALA A 92 11.82 -21.12 7.99
N SER A 93 12.79 -20.24 7.79
CA SER A 93 14.08 -20.60 7.16
C SER A 93 15.20 -19.61 7.48
N ILE A 94 16.43 -20.10 7.49
CA ILE A 94 17.66 -19.33 7.67
C ILE A 94 18.59 -19.66 6.51
N SER A 95 19.14 -18.63 5.85
CA SER A 95 20.11 -18.81 4.77
C SER A 95 21.27 -17.86 4.93
N PRO A 96 22.53 -18.33 4.86
CA PRO A 96 23.66 -17.44 4.68
C PRO A 96 23.55 -16.74 3.32
N PHE A 97 24.15 -15.57 3.20
CA PHE A 97 24.25 -14.85 1.94
C PHE A 97 25.58 -14.10 1.82
N ILE A 98 25.91 -13.78 0.58
CA ILE A 98 26.98 -12.83 0.23
C ILE A 98 26.34 -11.67 -0.48
N TYR A 99 26.75 -10.45 -0.15
CA TYR A 99 26.24 -9.24 -0.77
C TYR A 99 27.37 -8.21 -0.87
N LYS A 100 27.93 -8.08 -2.07
CA LYS A 100 29.12 -7.26 -2.31
C LYS A 100 29.06 -6.57 -3.67
N ALA A 101 29.68 -5.40 -3.74
CA ALA A 101 29.78 -4.65 -4.97
C ALA A 101 30.73 -5.34 -5.96
N ALA A 102 30.36 -5.32 -7.25
CA ALA A 102 31.19 -5.77 -8.36
C ALA A 102 30.92 -4.88 -9.58
N LEU A 103 31.83 -4.90 -10.55
CA LEU A 103 31.58 -4.34 -11.88
C LEU A 103 31.18 -5.45 -12.83
N ILE A 104 30.14 -5.23 -13.62
CA ILE A 104 29.68 -6.15 -14.66
C ILE A 104 29.97 -5.53 -16.03
N LYS A 105 30.48 -6.33 -16.97
CA LYS A 105 30.82 -5.88 -18.32
C LYS A 105 30.33 -6.84 -19.38
N HIS A 106 29.73 -6.28 -20.42
CA HIS A 106 29.43 -6.96 -21.67
C HIS A 106 29.89 -6.09 -22.85
N LYS A 107 30.88 -6.58 -23.62
CA LYS A 107 31.50 -5.84 -24.73
C LYS A 107 31.99 -4.44 -24.28
N LYS A 108 31.34 -3.37 -24.73
CA LYS A 108 31.66 -1.97 -24.40
C LYS A 108 30.81 -1.38 -23.26
N TYR A 109 29.80 -2.11 -22.80
CA TYR A 109 28.88 -1.66 -21.75
C TYR A 109 29.36 -2.18 -20.39
N SER A 110 29.33 -1.31 -19.38
CA SER A 110 29.76 -1.64 -18.02
C SER A 110 28.91 -0.93 -16.99
N GLU A 111 28.52 -1.64 -15.94
CA GLU A 111 27.72 -1.12 -14.84
C GLU A 111 28.33 -1.54 -13.49
N GLY A 112 27.99 -0.79 -12.44
CA GLY A 112 28.22 -1.20 -11.06
C GLY A 112 27.02 -2.00 -10.55
N ILE A 113 27.27 -3.14 -9.93
CA ILE A 113 26.23 -4.02 -9.41
C ILE A 113 26.51 -4.44 -7.97
N MET A 114 25.46 -4.84 -7.28
CA MET A 114 25.53 -5.62 -6.05
C MET A 114 25.29 -7.09 -6.40
N LEU A 115 26.33 -7.91 -6.26
CA LEU A 115 26.24 -9.34 -6.49
C LEU A 115 25.80 -10.04 -5.20
N LYS A 116 24.66 -10.73 -5.28
CA LYS A 116 24.10 -11.53 -4.20
C LYS A 116 24.38 -13.01 -4.42
N GLY A 117 25.18 -13.61 -3.55
CA GLY A 117 25.39 -15.05 -3.50
C GLY A 117 24.32 -15.71 -2.65
N ILE A 118 23.54 -16.63 -3.22
CA ILE A 118 22.42 -17.30 -2.56
C ILE A 118 22.48 -18.83 -2.70
N ILE A 119 21.89 -19.53 -1.74
CA ILE A 119 21.69 -20.99 -1.80
C ILE A 119 20.27 -21.21 -2.30
N PRO A 120 20.05 -21.73 -3.52
CA PRO A 120 18.73 -21.82 -4.13
C PRO A 120 17.70 -22.60 -3.30
N GLU A 121 18.15 -23.63 -2.58
CA GLU A 121 17.30 -24.52 -1.78
C GLU A 121 16.78 -23.85 -0.51
N THR A 122 17.54 -22.91 0.04
CA THR A 122 17.19 -22.17 1.27
C THR A 122 16.95 -20.69 0.98
N ASP A 123 16.84 -20.28 -0.29
CA ASP A 123 16.69 -18.88 -0.65
C ASP A 123 15.45 -18.30 0.01
N ASN A 124 15.67 -17.22 0.73
CA ASN A 124 14.63 -16.49 1.45
C ASN A 124 14.04 -15.36 0.62
N SER A 125 14.58 -15.08 -0.57
CA SER A 125 13.94 -14.21 -1.55
C SER A 125 13.02 -15.00 -2.48
N ASP A 126 11.85 -14.46 -2.79
CA ASP A 126 10.90 -15.06 -3.73
C ASP A 126 11.23 -14.71 -5.19
N ILE A 127 12.49 -14.35 -5.49
CA ILE A 127 12.96 -13.93 -6.83
C ILE A 127 12.65 -14.97 -7.92
N ASN A 128 12.59 -16.25 -7.57
CA ASN A 128 12.25 -17.33 -8.50
C ASN A 128 10.85 -17.16 -9.12
N ARG A 129 9.93 -16.48 -8.44
CA ARG A 129 8.57 -16.17 -8.93
C ARG A 129 8.54 -15.01 -9.92
N TYR A 130 9.61 -14.20 -9.96
CA TYR A 130 9.69 -12.98 -10.77
C TYR A 130 10.57 -13.14 -12.02
N ILE A 131 10.95 -14.38 -12.36
CA ILE A 131 11.71 -14.66 -13.59
C ILE A 131 10.79 -14.46 -14.80
N VAL A 132 11.12 -13.47 -15.63
CA VAL A 132 10.39 -13.14 -16.86
C VAL A 132 10.99 -13.81 -18.10
N SER A 133 12.27 -14.18 -18.05
CA SER A 133 12.96 -14.89 -19.13
C SER A 133 14.03 -15.83 -18.60
N GLY A 134 14.22 -16.98 -19.25
CA GLY A 134 15.19 -18.00 -18.85
C GLY A 134 14.69 -18.90 -17.72
N LYS A 135 15.59 -19.33 -16.82
CA LYS A 135 15.30 -20.26 -15.72
C LYS A 135 15.98 -19.80 -14.44
N TYR A 136 15.33 -20.01 -13.29
CA TYR A 136 15.97 -19.87 -11.98
C TYR A 136 16.97 -21.01 -11.75
N LYS A 137 18.17 -20.87 -12.34
CA LYS A 137 19.24 -21.87 -12.29
C LYS A 137 20.60 -21.18 -12.35
N PHE A 138 21.50 -21.55 -11.45
CA PHE A 138 22.85 -20.96 -11.36
C PHE A 138 23.97 -21.85 -11.89
N LYS A 139 23.64 -23.05 -12.38
CA LYS A 139 24.61 -23.98 -13.01
C LYS A 139 24.30 -24.15 -14.50
N ASN A 140 25.30 -23.91 -15.36
CA ASN A 140 25.22 -24.19 -16.78
C ASN A 140 26.50 -24.86 -17.28
N SER A 141 26.47 -26.20 -17.41
CA SER A 141 27.45 -27.18 -17.95
C SER A 141 28.96 -26.88 -17.84
N ASN A 142 29.45 -25.71 -18.24
CA ASN A 142 30.86 -25.30 -18.19
C ASN A 142 31.15 -23.95 -17.50
N LYS A 143 30.13 -23.14 -17.14
CA LYS A 143 30.31 -21.82 -16.51
C LYS A 143 29.26 -21.54 -15.43
N PRO A 144 29.59 -20.71 -14.42
CA PRO A 144 28.61 -20.27 -13.45
C PRO A 144 27.51 -19.45 -14.11
N GLY A 145 26.27 -19.69 -13.70
CA GLY A 145 25.09 -18.96 -14.12
C GLY A 145 24.88 -17.70 -13.27
N ILE A 146 24.31 -16.68 -13.88
CA ILE A 146 23.93 -15.43 -13.21
C ILE A 146 22.53 -15.02 -13.63
N ILE A 147 21.77 -14.51 -12.68
CA ILE A 147 20.45 -13.96 -12.90
C ILE A 147 20.54 -12.43 -12.75
N LEU A 148 20.00 -11.71 -13.73
CA LEU A 148 20.08 -10.25 -13.80
C LEU A 148 18.69 -9.62 -13.71
N GLY A 149 18.60 -8.41 -13.16
CA GLY A 149 17.40 -7.59 -13.31
C GLY A 149 17.18 -7.20 -14.77
N LYS A 150 15.92 -7.07 -15.19
CA LYS A 150 15.54 -6.75 -16.57
C LYS A 150 16.19 -5.46 -17.08
N LYS A 151 16.11 -4.39 -16.29
CA LYS A 151 16.72 -3.09 -16.65
C LYS A 151 18.24 -3.17 -16.74
N LEU A 152 18.89 -3.90 -15.84
CA LEU A 152 20.33 -4.17 -15.93
C LEU A 152 20.69 -4.97 -17.20
N ALA A 153 19.89 -5.97 -17.56
CA ALA A 153 20.09 -6.74 -18.79
C ALA A 153 19.94 -5.87 -20.05
N GLU A 154 18.96 -4.95 -20.06
CA GLU A 154 18.74 -3.98 -21.13
C GLU A 154 19.92 -3.00 -21.26
N LYS A 155 20.40 -2.41 -20.15
CA LYS A 155 21.59 -1.52 -20.14
C LYS A 155 22.84 -2.20 -20.71
N LEU A 156 23.01 -3.48 -20.42
CA LEU A 156 24.14 -4.28 -20.88
C LEU A 156 23.95 -4.89 -22.28
N PHE A 157 22.74 -4.76 -22.87
CA PHE A 157 22.35 -5.41 -24.13
C PHE A 157 22.63 -6.92 -24.10
N VAL A 158 22.14 -7.59 -23.06
CA VAL A 158 22.32 -9.05 -22.87
C VAL A 158 20.99 -9.78 -22.87
N GLU A 159 21.01 -10.97 -23.47
CA GLU A 159 19.90 -11.94 -23.45
C GLU A 159 20.34 -13.23 -22.74
N ILE A 160 19.40 -14.15 -22.52
CA ILE A 160 19.70 -15.49 -21.98
C ILE A 160 20.77 -16.18 -22.83
N GLY A 161 21.79 -16.73 -22.17
CA GLY A 161 22.95 -17.36 -22.81
C GLY A 161 24.12 -16.42 -23.08
N SER A 162 23.96 -15.11 -22.90
CA SER A 162 25.05 -14.14 -23.06
C SER A 162 26.18 -14.39 -22.06
N LYS A 163 27.42 -14.20 -22.52
CA LYS A 163 28.62 -14.27 -21.67
C LYS A 163 28.96 -12.88 -21.17
N ILE A 164 29.02 -12.73 -19.85
CA ILE A 164 29.38 -11.49 -19.18
C ILE A 164 30.63 -11.68 -18.32
N THR A 165 31.37 -10.60 -18.08
CA THR A 165 32.56 -10.63 -17.23
C THR A 165 32.34 -9.76 -16.01
N LEU A 166 32.58 -10.31 -14.83
CA LEU A 166 32.52 -9.59 -13.57
C LEU A 166 33.92 -9.29 -13.07
N PHE A 167 34.07 -8.13 -12.41
CA PHE A 167 35.30 -7.65 -11.80
C PHE A 167 35.02 -7.27 -10.34
N THR A 168 35.89 -7.64 -9.41
CA THR A 168 35.77 -7.24 -8.00
C THR A 168 37.12 -7.06 -7.31
N LEU A 169 37.09 -6.40 -6.15
CA LEU A 169 38.17 -6.42 -5.18
C LEU A 169 38.25 -7.80 -4.50
N ARG A 170 39.46 -8.34 -4.40
CA ARG A 170 39.74 -9.60 -3.69
C ARG A 170 39.87 -9.32 -2.20
N ASN A 171 39.15 -10.10 -1.38
CA ASN A 171 39.19 -10.00 0.09
C ASN A 171 39.00 -8.55 0.62
N ASP A 172 38.18 -7.74 -0.06
CA ASP A 172 37.93 -6.32 0.26
C ASP A 172 39.18 -5.43 0.31
N MET A 173 40.25 -5.83 -0.37
CA MET A 173 41.51 -5.06 -0.45
C MET A 173 41.57 -4.23 -1.73
N ALA A 174 42.15 -3.03 -1.62
CA ALA A 174 42.41 -2.18 -2.78
C ALA A 174 43.31 -2.92 -3.81
N PRO A 175 43.06 -2.75 -5.11
CA PRO A 175 43.82 -3.46 -6.13
C PRO A 175 45.24 -2.91 -6.19
N SER A 176 46.22 -3.81 -6.28
CA SER A 176 47.64 -3.50 -6.38
C SER A 176 48.31 -4.45 -7.39
N PHE A 177 49.61 -4.26 -7.66
CA PHE A 177 50.35 -5.16 -8.54
C PHE A 177 50.33 -6.62 -8.01
N ASP A 178 50.48 -6.79 -6.70
CA ASP A 178 50.47 -8.11 -6.05
C ASP A 178 49.05 -8.64 -5.77
N ASN A 179 48.03 -7.78 -5.83
CA ASN A 179 46.63 -8.14 -5.65
C ASN A 179 45.76 -7.55 -6.77
N PRO A 180 45.85 -8.09 -8.01
CA PRO A 180 45.01 -7.64 -9.12
C PRO A 180 43.53 -7.97 -8.84
N PRO A 181 42.58 -7.24 -9.45
CA PRO A 181 41.15 -7.50 -9.25
C PRO A 181 40.78 -8.93 -9.69
N ALA A 182 39.83 -9.55 -8.99
CA ALA A 182 39.27 -10.83 -9.40
C ALA A 182 38.40 -10.64 -10.64
N ILE A 183 38.59 -11.51 -11.63
CA ILE A 183 37.87 -11.47 -12.91
C ILE A 183 37.29 -12.85 -13.16
N LYS A 184 35.97 -12.92 -13.41
CA LYS A 184 35.32 -14.19 -13.71
C LYS A 184 34.19 -14.02 -14.73
N GLN A 185 34.01 -15.04 -15.56
CA GLN A 185 32.98 -15.04 -16.61
C GLN A 185 31.76 -15.85 -16.16
N PHE A 186 30.58 -15.25 -16.34
CA PHE A 186 29.28 -15.86 -16.06
C PHE A 186 28.45 -15.96 -17.34
N ILE A 187 27.46 -16.84 -17.33
CA ILE A 187 26.44 -16.94 -18.37
C ILE A 187 25.10 -16.48 -17.79
N VAL A 188 24.41 -15.59 -18.50
CA VAL A 188 23.06 -15.16 -18.12
C VAL A 188 22.09 -16.33 -18.26
N THR A 189 21.52 -16.80 -17.15
CA THR A 189 20.62 -17.95 -17.11
C THR A 189 19.17 -17.57 -16.87
N GLY A 190 18.94 -16.40 -16.25
CA GLY A 190 17.62 -15.85 -16.00
C GLY A 190 17.63 -14.33 -15.98
N ILE A 191 16.49 -13.74 -16.31
CA ILE A 191 16.20 -12.33 -16.16
C ILE A 191 14.95 -12.20 -15.30
N TYR A 192 15.02 -11.43 -14.23
CA TYR A 192 13.88 -11.16 -13.36
C TYR A 192 13.40 -9.71 -13.48
N GLU A 193 12.14 -9.48 -13.15
CA GLU A 193 11.55 -8.14 -13.06
C GLU A 193 10.79 -8.02 -11.75
N SER A 194 11.36 -7.26 -10.82
CA SER A 194 10.69 -6.92 -9.57
C SER A 194 9.72 -5.77 -9.76
N GLY A 195 9.94 -4.90 -10.75
CA GLY A 195 9.22 -3.63 -10.88
C GLY A 195 9.70 -2.58 -9.89
N MET A 196 10.86 -2.77 -9.26
CA MET A 196 11.55 -1.82 -8.39
C MET A 196 12.94 -1.55 -8.97
N ALA A 197 13.21 -0.30 -9.36
CA ALA A 197 14.47 0.07 -10.00
C ALA A 197 15.70 -0.25 -9.11
N GLU A 198 15.59 -0.11 -7.79
CA GLU A 198 16.66 -0.45 -6.84
C GLU A 198 17.13 -1.91 -6.97
N TYR A 199 16.24 -2.83 -7.37
CA TYR A 199 16.58 -4.23 -7.60
C TYR A 199 16.89 -4.47 -9.07
N ASP A 200 16.04 -4.01 -9.99
CA ASP A 200 16.13 -4.36 -11.41
C ASP A 200 17.34 -3.73 -12.11
N ASP A 201 17.89 -2.63 -11.57
CA ASP A 201 19.02 -1.90 -12.15
C ASP A 201 20.37 -2.31 -11.58
N LEU A 202 20.42 -2.79 -10.33
CA LEU A 202 21.66 -2.91 -9.57
C LEU A 202 21.96 -4.33 -9.07
N ASN A 203 20.95 -5.18 -8.86
CA ASN A 203 21.16 -6.48 -8.24
C ASN A 203 21.37 -7.58 -9.29
N ALA A 204 22.34 -8.44 -9.02
CA ALA A 204 22.58 -9.67 -9.76
C ALA A 204 22.73 -10.83 -8.77
N TYR A 205 22.30 -12.02 -9.17
CA TYR A 205 22.26 -13.19 -8.30
C TYR A 205 23.12 -14.31 -8.88
N CYS A 206 23.91 -14.96 -8.03
CA CYS A 206 24.65 -16.16 -8.36
C CYS A 206 24.61 -17.17 -7.21
N GLU A 207 25.15 -18.36 -7.44
CA GLU A 207 25.26 -19.38 -6.41
C GLU A 207 26.21 -18.94 -5.29
N PHE A 208 25.87 -19.28 -4.06
CA PHE A 208 26.58 -18.86 -2.85
C PHE A 208 28.07 -19.23 -2.87
N GLU A 209 28.40 -20.49 -3.16
CA GLU A 209 29.79 -20.97 -3.22
C GLU A 209 30.59 -20.25 -4.32
N GLU A 210 29.92 -19.95 -5.43
CA GLU A 210 30.51 -19.25 -6.56
C GLU A 210 30.84 -17.79 -6.20
N ALA A 211 29.99 -17.13 -5.43
CA ALA A 211 30.28 -15.82 -4.85
C ALA A 211 31.46 -15.88 -3.87
N GLN A 212 31.53 -16.87 -2.97
CA GLN A 212 32.66 -17.04 -2.03
C GLN A 212 33.99 -17.11 -2.76
N ASN A 213 34.04 -17.94 -3.80
CA ASN A 213 35.21 -18.13 -4.62
C ASN A 213 35.56 -16.87 -5.42
N PHE A 214 34.57 -16.17 -5.97
CA PHE A 214 34.80 -14.96 -6.76
C PHE A 214 35.36 -13.79 -5.93
N PHE A 215 34.87 -13.60 -4.70
CA PHE A 215 35.37 -12.55 -3.80
C PHE A 215 36.60 -12.98 -2.98
N GLU A 216 36.99 -14.26 -3.06
CA GLU A 216 38.10 -14.86 -2.31
C GLU A 216 38.03 -14.64 -0.79
N ILE A 217 36.82 -14.82 -0.25
CA ILE A 217 36.57 -14.64 1.19
C ILE A 217 36.62 -15.96 1.97
N GLY A 218 37.03 -17.05 1.32
CA GLY A 218 37.01 -18.40 1.91
C GLY A 218 35.61 -18.76 2.41
N ASN A 219 35.53 -19.27 3.63
CA ASN A 219 34.25 -19.63 4.23
C ASN A 219 33.46 -18.43 4.80
N HIS A 220 33.99 -17.21 4.74
CA HIS A 220 33.28 -16.06 5.31
C HIS A 220 32.02 -15.72 4.53
N ILE A 221 31.10 -15.01 5.19
CA ILE A 221 29.79 -14.63 4.66
C ILE A 221 29.54 -13.14 4.92
N SER A 222 28.60 -12.54 4.18
CA SER A 222 28.15 -11.18 4.49
C SER A 222 27.17 -11.17 5.68
N GLY A 223 26.39 -12.25 5.82
CA GLY A 223 25.43 -12.37 6.91
C GLY A 223 24.47 -13.54 6.73
N TYR A 224 23.41 -13.52 7.54
CA TYR A 224 22.30 -14.46 7.47
C TYR A 224 20.99 -13.73 7.24
N ASN A 225 20.17 -14.31 6.37
CA ASN A 225 18.81 -13.91 6.10
C ASN A 225 17.88 -14.87 6.84
N ILE A 226 16.90 -14.34 7.56
CA ILE A 226 15.91 -15.11 8.32
C ILE A 226 14.52 -14.76 7.82
N ARG A 227 13.75 -15.80 7.47
CA ARG A 227 12.33 -15.69 7.16
C ARG A 227 11.53 -16.23 8.33
N LEU A 228 10.58 -15.43 8.79
CA LEU A 228 9.64 -15.77 9.86
C LEU A 228 8.37 -16.37 9.27
N LYS A 229 7.66 -17.20 10.03
CA LYS A 229 6.34 -17.72 9.65
C LYS A 229 5.26 -16.64 9.70
N LYS A 230 5.41 -15.67 10.60
CA LYS A 230 4.52 -14.52 10.78
C LYS A 230 5.36 -13.28 11.12
N LEU A 231 4.87 -12.11 10.72
CA LEU A 231 5.56 -10.83 10.96
C LEU A 231 5.12 -10.14 12.26
N ASP A 232 4.04 -10.60 12.89
CA ASP A 232 3.39 -9.93 14.04
C ASP A 232 4.36 -9.56 15.18
N ASN A 233 5.35 -10.42 15.47
CA ASN A 233 6.30 -10.25 16.58
C ASN A 233 7.74 -10.02 16.08
N ILE A 234 7.91 -9.43 14.90
CA ILE A 234 9.24 -9.24 14.29
C ILE A 234 10.21 -8.46 15.20
N PHE A 235 9.75 -7.40 15.87
CA PHE A 235 10.58 -6.59 16.76
C PHE A 235 11.00 -7.34 18.04
N ASP A 236 10.08 -8.13 18.62
CA ASP A 236 10.42 -8.97 19.78
C ASP A 236 11.46 -10.04 19.41
N ILE A 237 11.36 -10.61 18.20
CA ILE A 237 12.32 -11.60 17.70
C ILE A 237 13.66 -10.93 17.39
N GLU A 238 13.65 -9.75 16.79
CA GLU A 238 14.84 -8.93 16.54
C GLU A 238 15.60 -8.66 17.84
N GLU A 239 14.91 -8.19 18.88
CA GLU A 239 15.50 -7.89 20.19
C GLU A 239 16.06 -9.16 20.86
N LYS A 240 15.31 -10.27 20.86
CA LYS A 240 15.78 -11.55 21.39
C LYS A 240 17.05 -12.03 20.68
N LEU A 241 17.08 -11.95 19.35
CA LEU A 241 18.24 -12.32 18.55
C LEU A 241 19.43 -11.40 18.82
N GLN A 242 19.20 -10.09 18.90
CA GLN A 242 20.26 -9.11 19.17
C GLN A 242 20.89 -9.30 20.56
N ASN A 243 20.09 -9.64 21.57
CA ASN A 243 20.57 -9.86 22.93
C ASN A 243 21.31 -11.19 23.13
N GLY A 244 20.99 -12.22 22.35
CA GLY A 244 21.68 -13.51 22.45
C GLY A 244 22.87 -13.68 21.50
N LEU A 245 23.07 -12.77 20.54
CA LEU A 245 24.21 -12.81 19.64
C LEU A 245 25.34 -11.88 20.13
N PRO A 246 26.59 -12.37 20.23
CA PRO A 246 27.71 -11.55 20.65
C PRO A 246 28.15 -10.55 19.58
N TYR A 247 29.01 -9.60 19.94
CA TYR A 247 29.76 -8.82 18.94
C TYR A 247 30.57 -9.76 18.02
N PRO A 248 30.66 -9.53 16.69
CA PRO A 248 30.21 -8.35 15.93
C PRO A 248 28.86 -8.48 15.23
N TYR A 249 27.99 -9.41 15.65
CA TYR A 249 26.70 -9.63 15.00
C TYR A 249 25.72 -8.50 15.32
N TYR A 250 25.06 -7.99 14.29
CA TYR A 250 24.06 -6.95 14.37
C TYR A 250 22.82 -7.40 13.61
N VAL A 251 21.70 -7.41 14.32
CA VAL A 251 20.40 -7.89 13.87
C VAL A 251 19.58 -6.68 13.45
N ARG A 252 18.96 -6.76 12.28
CA ARG A 252 18.03 -5.74 11.80
C ARG A 252 16.79 -6.36 11.19
N SER A 253 15.62 -5.82 11.49
CA SER A 253 14.39 -6.15 10.76
C SER A 253 14.38 -5.50 9.37
N ILE A 254 13.49 -6.00 8.50
CA ILE A 254 13.26 -5.44 7.17
C ILE A 254 12.91 -3.94 7.23
N TYR A 255 12.17 -3.52 8.25
CA TYR A 255 11.80 -2.12 8.48
C TYR A 255 13.01 -1.22 8.75
N GLN A 256 14.04 -1.73 9.43
CA GLN A 256 15.28 -1.00 9.67
C GLN A 256 16.22 -1.04 8.46
N VAL A 257 16.28 -2.17 7.74
CA VAL A 257 17.10 -2.29 6.53
C VAL A 257 16.61 -1.31 5.46
N HIS A 258 15.30 -1.18 5.29
CA HIS A 258 14.68 -0.24 4.33
C HIS A 258 14.00 0.95 5.02
N GLN A 259 14.60 1.45 6.11
CA GLN A 259 14.01 2.53 6.91
C GLN A 259 13.62 3.75 6.07
N ASN A 260 14.40 4.10 5.04
CA ASN A 260 14.09 5.24 4.16
C ASN A 260 12.75 5.06 3.43
N ILE A 261 12.45 3.85 2.96
CA ILE A 261 11.22 3.56 2.22
C ILE A 261 10.02 3.60 3.19
N PHE A 262 10.12 2.91 4.32
CA PHE A 262 9.05 2.90 5.32
C PHE A 262 8.80 4.28 5.94
N THR A 263 9.86 5.04 6.23
CA THR A 263 9.73 6.43 6.70
C THR A 263 9.04 7.30 5.65
N TRP A 264 9.36 7.14 4.37
CA TRP A 264 8.70 7.87 3.29
C TRP A 264 7.22 7.51 3.19
N ILE A 265 6.85 6.22 3.28
CA ILE A 265 5.46 5.77 3.34
C ILE A 265 4.72 6.43 4.50
N ASP A 266 5.31 6.43 5.69
CA ASP A 266 4.71 7.03 6.89
C ASP A 266 4.55 8.55 6.76
N LEU A 267 5.52 9.24 6.15
CA LEU A 267 5.42 10.66 5.87
C LEU A 267 4.29 10.96 4.87
N GLN A 268 4.08 10.09 3.88
CA GLN A 268 3.01 10.23 2.89
C GLN A 268 1.61 9.99 3.48
N LYS A 269 1.50 9.22 4.57
CA LYS A 269 0.24 9.00 5.30
C LYS A 269 -0.23 10.21 6.11
N LYS A 270 0.70 11.04 6.61
CA LYS A 270 0.39 12.15 7.53
C LYS A 270 -0.59 13.21 6.98
N PRO A 271 -0.55 13.61 5.68
CA PRO A 271 -1.49 14.58 5.14
C PRO A 271 -2.92 14.04 4.94
N ILE A 272 -3.09 12.71 4.86
CA ILE A 272 -4.37 12.09 4.45
C ILE A 272 -5.52 12.44 5.40
N PRO A 273 -5.38 12.34 6.74
CA PRO A 273 -6.44 12.75 7.66
C PRO A 273 -6.90 14.20 7.47
N ILE A 274 -5.99 15.11 7.08
CA ILE A 274 -6.31 16.52 6.81
C ILE A 274 -7.19 16.64 5.56
N ILE A 275 -6.81 15.94 4.48
CA ILE A 275 -7.56 15.93 3.22
C ILE A 275 -8.95 15.28 3.42
N LEU A 276 -9.01 14.12 4.09
CA LEU A 276 -10.27 13.46 4.43
C LEU A 276 -11.15 14.36 5.31
N GLY A 277 -10.56 15.05 6.29
CA GLY A 277 -11.27 16.03 7.12
C GLY A 277 -11.89 17.16 6.29
N LEU A 278 -11.15 17.71 5.33
CA LEU A 278 -11.66 18.74 4.43
C LEU A 278 -12.83 18.24 3.57
N ILE A 279 -12.74 17.02 3.04
CA ILE A 279 -13.81 16.39 2.27
C ILE A 279 -15.07 16.22 3.12
N VAL A 280 -14.92 15.76 4.36
CA VAL A 280 -16.04 15.63 5.31
C VAL A 280 -16.69 16.99 5.58
N VAL A 281 -15.89 18.04 5.84
CA VAL A 281 -16.42 19.39 6.08
C VAL A 281 -17.23 19.91 4.88
N VAL A 282 -16.71 19.74 3.66
CA VAL A 282 -17.43 20.12 2.43
C VAL A 282 -18.74 19.34 2.30
N ALA A 283 -18.73 18.03 2.59
CA ALA A 283 -19.94 17.20 2.58
C ALA A 283 -20.97 17.66 3.63
N VAL A 284 -20.53 18.04 4.84
CA VAL A 284 -21.40 18.59 5.89
C VAL A 284 -22.09 19.86 5.42
N PHE A 285 -21.35 20.82 4.87
CA PHE A 285 -21.95 22.07 4.37
C PHE A 285 -22.95 21.82 3.25
N ASN A 286 -22.68 20.84 2.39
CA ASN A 286 -23.61 20.45 1.33
C ASN A 286 -24.95 19.92 1.91
N ILE A 287 -24.88 19.05 2.92
CA ILE A 287 -26.07 18.51 3.61
C ILE A 287 -26.86 19.64 4.29
N VAL A 288 -26.19 20.52 5.04
CA VAL A 288 -26.83 21.65 5.72
C VAL A 288 -27.52 22.56 4.72
N GLY A 289 -26.79 23.02 3.69
CA GLY A 289 -27.31 23.95 2.70
C GLY A 289 -28.52 23.40 1.95
N THR A 290 -28.45 22.11 1.60
CA THR A 290 -29.56 21.40 0.99
C THR A 290 -30.79 21.36 1.89
N LEU A 291 -30.65 20.88 3.12
CA LEU A 291 -31.79 20.70 4.03
C LEU A 291 -32.43 22.05 4.37
N LEU A 292 -31.63 23.10 4.53
CA LEU A 292 -32.14 24.46 4.69
C LEU A 292 -32.95 24.91 3.48
N MET A 293 -32.46 24.68 2.26
CA MET A 293 -33.19 25.02 1.04
C MET A 293 -34.53 24.29 0.95
N ILE A 294 -34.56 22.99 1.26
CA ILE A 294 -35.80 22.19 1.29
C ILE A 294 -36.80 22.75 2.31
N VAL A 295 -36.32 23.15 3.50
CA VAL A 295 -37.16 23.77 4.53
C VAL A 295 -37.74 25.10 4.03
N LEU A 296 -36.92 25.95 3.41
CA LEU A 296 -37.32 27.26 2.90
C LEU A 296 -38.39 27.15 1.81
N GLU A 297 -38.22 26.22 0.87
CA GLU A 297 -39.16 25.99 -0.23
C GLU A 297 -40.51 25.40 0.24
N ARG A 298 -40.53 24.79 1.43
CA ARG A 298 -41.74 24.20 2.05
C ARG A 298 -42.29 25.00 3.24
N THR A 299 -41.84 26.24 3.44
CA THR A 299 -42.30 27.13 4.52
C THR A 299 -43.83 27.25 4.61
N SER A 300 -44.51 27.45 3.47
CA SER A 300 -45.97 27.54 3.39
C SER A 300 -46.67 26.25 3.83
N ALA A 301 -46.18 25.09 3.36
CA ALA A 301 -46.70 23.78 3.74
C ALA A 301 -46.50 23.48 5.24
N ILE A 302 -45.37 23.90 5.83
CA ILE A 302 -45.12 23.82 7.27
C ILE A 302 -46.14 24.69 8.02
N GLY A 303 -46.42 25.90 7.53
CA GLY A 303 -47.42 26.81 8.08
C GLY A 303 -48.82 26.20 8.15
N ILE A 304 -49.27 25.56 7.05
CA ILE A 304 -50.56 24.85 6.97
C ILE A 304 -50.60 23.68 7.96
N LEU A 305 -49.55 22.84 8.00
CA LEU A 305 -49.47 21.72 8.94
C LEU A 305 -49.56 22.18 10.40
N ARG A 306 -48.89 23.30 10.73
CA ARG A 306 -48.98 23.90 12.07
C ARG A 306 -50.35 24.50 12.36
N ALA A 307 -51.01 25.11 11.38
CA ALA A 307 -52.38 25.63 11.52
C ALA A 307 -53.40 24.50 11.74
N MET A 308 -53.19 23.32 11.15
CA MET A 308 -53.98 22.11 11.38
C MET A 308 -53.64 21.39 12.72
N GLY A 309 -52.76 21.96 13.56
CA GLY A 309 -52.45 21.43 14.89
C GLY A 309 -51.19 20.57 14.99
N SER A 310 -50.34 20.51 13.96
CA SER A 310 -49.07 19.77 14.04
C SER A 310 -48.12 20.39 15.07
N THR A 311 -47.59 19.55 15.96
CA THR A 311 -46.62 19.96 16.99
C THR A 311 -45.23 20.19 16.40
N LYS A 312 -44.40 21.01 17.06
CA LYS A 312 -42.99 21.24 16.68
C LYS A 312 -42.21 19.92 16.52
N LYS A 313 -42.44 18.94 17.41
CA LYS A 313 -41.80 17.62 17.35
C LYS A 313 -42.18 16.84 16.09
N GLN A 314 -43.44 16.92 15.65
CA GLN A 314 -43.89 16.26 14.42
C GLN A 314 -43.24 16.89 13.19
N ILE A 315 -43.12 18.22 13.15
CA ILE A 315 -42.42 18.93 12.06
C ILE A 315 -40.94 18.52 12.01
N ILE A 316 -40.24 18.53 13.16
CA ILE A 316 -38.83 18.06 13.26
C ILE A 316 -38.71 16.61 12.76
N SER A 317 -39.62 15.72 13.17
CA SER A 317 -39.59 14.31 12.76
C SER A 317 -39.74 14.12 11.25
N ILE A 318 -40.57 14.93 10.57
CA ILE A 318 -40.75 14.84 9.12
C ILE A 318 -39.44 15.17 8.40
N PHE A 319 -38.80 16.29 8.75
CA PHE A 319 -37.55 16.72 8.13
C PHE A 319 -36.36 15.83 8.51
N MET A 320 -36.32 15.30 9.74
CA MET A 320 -35.32 14.31 10.14
C MET A 320 -35.41 13.04 9.29
N ILE A 321 -36.61 12.49 9.10
CA ILE A 321 -36.81 11.30 8.26
C ILE A 321 -36.39 11.59 6.81
N GLN A 322 -36.70 12.79 6.31
CA GLN A 322 -36.29 13.20 4.96
C GLN A 322 -34.78 13.29 4.81
N GLY A 323 -34.08 13.95 5.75
CA GLY A 323 -32.61 14.06 5.74
C GLY A 323 -31.91 12.72 5.89
N ILE A 324 -32.42 11.85 6.75
CA ILE A 324 -31.94 10.47 6.89
C ILE A 324 -32.12 9.70 5.57
N SER A 325 -33.28 9.82 4.92
CA SER A 325 -33.57 9.11 3.67
C SER A 325 -32.65 9.58 2.53
N LEU A 326 -32.45 10.89 2.37
CA LEU A 326 -31.51 11.47 1.41
C LEU A 326 -30.09 10.98 1.64
N SER A 327 -29.67 10.95 2.91
CA SER A 327 -28.33 10.49 3.30
C SER A 327 -28.15 9.01 3.04
N LEU A 328 -29.17 8.18 3.33
CA LEU A 328 -29.12 6.74 3.07
C LEU A 328 -28.98 6.45 1.56
N ILE A 329 -29.76 7.14 0.71
CA ILE A 329 -29.68 7.01 -0.74
C ILE A 329 -28.30 7.45 -1.24
N GLY A 330 -27.81 8.60 -0.76
CA GLY A 330 -26.48 9.09 -1.09
C GLY A 330 -25.38 8.12 -0.68
N ILE A 331 -25.42 7.58 0.53
CA ILE A 331 -24.46 6.58 1.02
C ILE A 331 -24.50 5.32 0.15
N ILE A 332 -25.68 4.78 -0.16
CA ILE A 332 -25.81 3.59 -1.01
C ILE A 332 -25.20 3.84 -2.39
N LEU A 333 -25.55 4.96 -3.03
CA LEU A 333 -25.00 5.33 -4.34
C LEU A 333 -23.49 5.56 -4.27
N GLY A 334 -22.99 6.19 -3.22
CA GLY A 334 -21.56 6.41 -3.00
C GLY A 334 -20.78 5.10 -2.87
N ASN A 335 -21.33 4.12 -2.13
CA ASN A 335 -20.74 2.79 -2.04
C ASN A 335 -20.72 2.07 -3.40
N ILE A 336 -21.81 2.16 -4.18
CA ILE A 336 -21.88 1.56 -5.52
C ILE A 336 -20.83 2.20 -6.45
N ILE A 337 -20.72 3.53 -6.45
CA ILE A 337 -19.73 4.26 -7.26
C ILE A 337 -18.31 3.87 -6.84
N ALA A 338 -18.01 3.90 -5.54
CA ALA A 338 -16.70 3.55 -5.02
C ALA A 338 -16.31 2.11 -5.37
N PHE A 339 -17.23 1.16 -5.19
CA PHE A 339 -17.00 -0.24 -5.51
C PHE A 339 -16.77 -0.44 -7.00
N THR A 340 -17.62 0.16 -7.84
CA THR A 340 -17.51 0.05 -9.30
C THR A 340 -16.17 0.59 -9.80
N LEU A 341 -15.77 1.78 -9.36
CA LEU A 341 -14.50 2.39 -9.76
C LEU A 341 -13.29 1.60 -9.23
N SER A 342 -13.35 1.15 -7.97
CA SER A 342 -12.29 0.33 -7.37
C SER A 342 -12.14 -1.01 -8.09
N TYR A 343 -13.25 -1.67 -8.44
CA TYR A 343 -13.26 -2.94 -9.16
C TYR A 343 -12.73 -2.78 -10.60
N LEU A 344 -13.15 -1.73 -11.31
CA LEU A 344 -12.63 -1.45 -12.65
C LEU A 344 -11.13 -1.18 -12.63
N GLN A 345 -10.62 -0.45 -11.62
CA GLN A 345 -9.19 -0.24 -11.48
C GLN A 345 -8.44 -1.56 -11.18
N LEU A 346 -8.99 -2.45 -10.35
CA LEU A 346 -8.39 -3.75 -10.05
C LEU A 346 -8.28 -4.68 -11.26
N GLU A 347 -9.29 -4.68 -12.13
CA GLU A 347 -9.35 -5.60 -13.28
C GLU A 347 -8.58 -5.07 -14.49
N PHE A 348 -8.57 -3.75 -14.70
CA PHE A 348 -8.07 -3.13 -15.93
C PHE A 348 -6.84 -2.24 -15.75
N ASP A 349 -6.34 -2.04 -14.54
CA ASP A 349 -5.18 -1.18 -14.23
C ASP A 349 -5.23 0.21 -14.92
N ILE A 350 -6.44 0.79 -14.99
CA ILE A 350 -6.76 1.99 -15.79
C ILE A 350 -5.79 3.14 -15.49
N ILE A 351 -5.46 3.33 -14.22
CA ILE A 351 -4.51 4.35 -13.77
C ILE A 351 -3.16 3.68 -13.54
N SER A 352 -2.25 3.87 -14.49
CA SER A 352 -0.85 3.41 -14.39
C SER A 352 0.04 4.42 -13.66
N LEU A 353 1.09 3.94 -13.00
CA LEU A 353 2.07 4.74 -12.28
C LEU A 353 3.48 4.51 -12.86
N PRO A 354 4.36 5.52 -12.86
CA PRO A 354 5.75 5.31 -13.21
C PRO A 354 6.43 4.48 -12.11
N ALA A 355 6.65 3.19 -12.39
CA ALA A 355 7.22 2.22 -11.45
C ALA A 355 8.59 2.61 -10.88
N GLU A 356 9.32 3.48 -11.59
CA GLU A 356 10.60 4.05 -11.14
C GLU A 356 10.47 4.94 -9.91
N VAL A 357 9.34 5.64 -9.77
CA VAL A 357 9.09 6.58 -8.68
C VAL A 357 8.26 5.93 -7.58
N TYR A 358 7.28 5.11 -7.96
CA TYR A 358 6.27 4.58 -7.05
C TYR A 358 6.43 3.10 -6.72
N PHE A 359 7.44 2.41 -7.27
CA PHE A 359 7.70 0.98 -7.07
C PHE A 359 6.57 0.03 -7.51
N ILE A 360 5.49 0.56 -8.11
CA ILE A 360 4.28 -0.15 -8.56
C ILE A 360 3.87 0.40 -9.93
N SER A 361 3.33 -0.47 -10.78
CA SER A 361 2.96 -0.19 -12.17
C SER A 361 1.60 0.51 -12.33
N SER A 362 0.71 0.37 -11.35
CA SER A 362 -0.66 0.91 -11.35
C SER A 362 -1.07 1.32 -9.95
N VAL A 363 -2.14 2.11 -9.84
CA VAL A 363 -2.70 2.50 -8.55
C VAL A 363 -3.25 1.24 -7.86
N PRO A 364 -2.66 0.82 -6.72
CA PRO A 364 -3.10 -0.36 -6.00
C PRO A 364 -4.38 -0.05 -5.23
N ILE A 365 -5.28 -1.03 -5.19
CA ILE A 365 -6.62 -0.90 -4.58
C ILE A 365 -6.79 -2.07 -3.62
N SER A 366 -7.14 -1.80 -2.35
CA SER A 366 -7.51 -2.85 -1.38
C SER A 366 -8.95 -2.65 -0.94
N ILE A 367 -9.89 -3.40 -1.53
CA ILE A 367 -11.31 -3.36 -1.13
C ILE A 367 -11.45 -4.00 0.26
N ASN A 368 -11.60 -3.15 1.27
CA ASN A 368 -11.80 -3.55 2.65
C ASN A 368 -13.22 -3.20 3.11
N VAL A 369 -14.02 -4.23 3.41
CA VAL A 369 -15.41 -4.06 3.89
C VAL A 369 -15.47 -3.19 5.15
N LEU A 370 -14.46 -3.27 6.02
CA LEU A 370 -14.41 -2.46 7.22
C LEU A 370 -14.34 -0.96 6.91
N ASN A 371 -13.59 -0.55 5.88
CA ASN A 371 -13.51 0.85 5.47
C ASN A 371 -14.87 1.35 4.93
N TYR A 372 -15.56 0.51 4.15
CA TYR A 372 -16.90 0.80 3.66
C TYR A 372 -17.89 0.99 4.81
N LEU A 373 -17.83 0.12 5.83
CA LEU A 373 -18.69 0.19 7.01
C LEU A 373 -18.37 1.41 7.89
N ILE A 374 -17.08 1.72 8.12
CA ILE A 374 -16.66 2.87 8.92
C ILE A 374 -17.07 4.19 8.24
N VAL A 375 -16.83 4.33 6.94
CA VAL A 375 -17.21 5.56 6.21
C VAL A 375 -18.73 5.68 6.13
N SER A 376 -19.45 4.60 5.79
CA SER A 376 -20.91 4.64 5.71
C SER A 376 -21.55 4.91 7.07
N GLY A 377 -21.05 4.26 8.12
CA GLY A 377 -21.51 4.46 9.49
C GLY A 377 -21.23 5.86 10.02
N SER A 378 -20.02 6.39 9.80
CA SER A 378 -19.67 7.76 10.21
C SER A 378 -20.46 8.81 9.42
N ALA A 379 -20.62 8.64 8.10
CA ALA A 379 -21.45 9.52 7.27
C ALA A 379 -22.92 9.51 7.72
N PHE A 380 -23.46 8.33 8.04
CA PHE A 380 -24.83 8.20 8.55
C PHE A 380 -25.00 8.92 9.89
N VAL A 381 -24.10 8.67 10.86
CA VAL A 381 -24.14 9.32 12.18
C VAL A 381 -23.99 10.83 12.05
N LEU A 382 -23.02 11.31 11.25
CA LEU A 382 -22.83 12.73 10.99
C LEU A 382 -24.10 13.35 10.37
N SER A 383 -24.71 12.69 9.38
CA SER A 383 -25.92 13.20 8.74
C SER A 383 -27.08 13.41 9.72
N ILE A 384 -27.23 12.52 10.71
CA ILE A 384 -28.23 12.65 11.78
C ILE A 384 -27.95 13.90 12.60
N PHE A 385 -26.72 14.08 13.09
CA PHE A 385 -26.34 15.25 13.90
C PHE A 385 -26.52 16.57 13.12
N ILE A 386 -26.08 16.58 11.87
CA ILE A 386 -26.14 17.75 11.00
C ILE A 386 -27.59 18.13 10.69
N SER A 387 -28.47 17.14 10.47
CA SER A 387 -29.88 17.37 10.15
C SER A 387 -30.66 18.04 11.29
N ILE A 388 -30.20 17.96 12.54
CA ILE A 388 -30.88 18.57 13.70
C ILE A 388 -30.97 20.10 13.55
N ILE A 389 -29.94 20.74 13.00
CA ILE A 389 -29.86 22.20 12.84
C ILE A 389 -31.00 22.73 11.94
N PRO A 390 -31.11 22.32 10.66
CA PRO A 390 -32.18 22.78 9.77
C PRO A 390 -33.57 22.37 10.26
N CYS A 391 -33.72 21.18 10.87
CA CYS A 391 -35.01 20.75 11.42
C CYS A 391 -35.49 21.65 12.56
N SER A 392 -34.56 22.11 13.41
CA SER A 392 -34.88 23.02 14.51
C SER A 392 -35.30 24.40 14.01
N ILE A 393 -34.64 24.90 12.96
CA ILE A 393 -35.02 26.14 12.28
C ILE A 393 -36.42 26.01 11.66
N ALA A 394 -36.72 24.89 10.98
CA ALA A 394 -38.03 24.62 10.38
C ALA A 394 -39.19 24.67 11.40
N ALA A 395 -38.97 24.11 12.59
CA ALA A 395 -39.98 24.08 13.65
C ALA A 395 -40.20 25.42 14.35
N GLY A 396 -39.28 26.38 14.18
CA GLY A 396 -39.37 27.75 14.68
C GLY A 396 -40.33 28.64 13.88
N LEU A 397 -40.62 28.30 12.61
CA LEU A 397 -41.41 29.11 11.68
C LEU A 397 -42.86 29.29 12.16
N SER A 398 -43.33 30.54 12.34
CA SER A 398 -44.68 30.82 12.84
C SER A 398 -45.74 30.66 11.73
N PRO A 399 -46.97 30.17 12.02
CA PRO A 399 -48.01 30.00 11.01
C PRO A 399 -48.43 31.32 10.34
N ILE A 400 -48.48 32.41 11.12
CA ILE A 400 -48.93 33.73 10.68
C ILE A 400 -47.92 34.37 9.71
N THR A 401 -46.63 34.18 9.96
CA THR A 401 -45.58 34.65 9.03
C THR A 401 -45.45 33.77 7.80
N SER A 402 -45.71 32.46 7.90
CA SER A 402 -45.48 31.51 6.81
C SER A 402 -46.58 31.48 5.73
N ILE A 403 -47.78 32.00 6.06
CA ILE A 403 -48.94 32.07 5.14
C ILE A 403 -49.05 33.45 4.46
N LYS A 404 -48.38 34.48 5.00
CA LYS A 404 -48.40 35.85 4.46
C LYS A 404 -47.37 36.13 3.36
N PHE A 405 -46.46 35.20 3.08
CA PHE A 405 -45.51 35.31 1.97
C PHE A 405 -46.13 34.64 0.73
N ASP A 406 -46.93 35.42 0.00
CA ASP A 406 -46.96 35.38 -1.46
C ASP A 406 -45.91 36.37 -2.00
#